data_AF-A0A1M5IYY5-F1
#
_entry.id   AF-A0A1M5IYY5-F1
#
_cell.length_a   1.000
_cell.length_b   1.000
_cell.length_c   1.000
_cell.angle_alpha   90.00
_cell.angle_beta   90.00
_cell.angle_gamma   90.00
#
_symmetry.space_group_name_H-M   'P 1'
#
loop_
_entity.id
_entity.type
_entity.pdbx_description
1 polymer ?
#
loop_
_entity_poly.entity_id
_entity_poly.type
_entity_poly.pdbx_seq_one_letter_code
_entity_poly.pdbx_strand_id
1 'polypeptide(L)' 'MEQLKQLLDNLELISFQDISEIPEDKQHEVAEQIERLQDNLKQLNERKEYHG' A
#
# COMPACT_ATOMS: atom_id res chain seq x y z
N MET A 1 -2.67 1.93 16.49
CA MET A 1 -2.93 0.89 15.45
C MET A 1 -3.87 1.38 14.36
N GLU A 2 -4.79 2.32 14.63
CA GLU A 2 -5.66 2.89 13.59
C GLU A 2 -4.90 3.54 12.44
N GLN A 3 -3.83 4.29 12.71
CA GLN A 3 -3.11 5.02 11.65
C GLN A 3 -2.46 4.11 10.59
N LEU A 4 -1.93 2.93 10.97
CA LEU A 4 -1.38 1.97 10.00
C LEU A 4 -2.48 1.30 9.19
N LYS A 5 -3.60 0.93 9.84
CA LYS A 5 -4.76 0.34 9.15
C LYS A 5 -5.41 1.35 8.20
N GLN A 6 -5.54 2.60 8.62
CA GLN A 6 -6.01 3.70 7.78
C GLN A 6 -5.07 3.95 6.61
N LEU A 7 -3.74 3.89 6.82
CA LEU A 7 -2.79 4.05 5.72
C LEU A 7 -2.92 2.90 4.71
N LEU A 8 -3.08 1.66 5.19
CA LEU A 8 -3.30 0.50 4.34
C LEU A 8 -4.62 0.61 3.56
N ASP A 9 -5.71 0.98 4.23
CA ASP A 9 -7.03 1.17 3.64
C ASP A 9 -6.99 2.28 2.56
N ASN A 10 -6.36 3.42 2.86
CA ASN A 10 -6.15 4.49 1.88
C ASN A 10 -5.29 4.04 0.69
N LEU A 11 -4.27 3.19 0.92
CA LEU A 11 -3.44 2.63 -0.15
C LEU A 11 -4.18 1.59 -0.99
N GLU A 12 -5.08 0.80 -0.39
CA GLU A 12 -5.98 -0.12 -1.10
C GLU A 12 -7.06 0.65 -1.91
N LEU A 13 -7.42 1.85 -1.46
CA LEU A 13 -8.31 2.76 -2.16
C LEU A 13 -7.65 3.51 -3.32
N ILE A 14 -6.31 3.56 -3.39
CA ILE A 14 -5.61 4.06 -4.59
C ILE A 14 -5.91 3.07 -5.72
N SER A 15 -6.84 3.47 -6.59
CA SER A 15 -7.32 2.63 -7.66
C SER A 15 -6.35 2.69 -8.84
N PHE A 16 -6.42 1.68 -9.70
CA PHE A 16 -5.79 1.75 -11.02
C PHE A 16 -6.22 3.00 -11.80
N GLN A 17 -7.39 3.57 -11.48
CA GLN A 17 -7.87 4.85 -12.00
C GLN A 17 -6.97 6.04 -11.61
N ASP A 18 -6.52 6.13 -10.36
CA ASP A 18 -5.60 7.18 -9.88
C ASP A 18 -4.21 7.02 -10.51
N ILE A 19 -3.80 5.77 -10.73
CA ILE A 19 -2.54 5.45 -11.41
C ILE A 19 -2.65 5.70 -12.92
N SER A 20 -3.85 5.60 -13.51
CA SER A 20 -4.06 5.82 -14.96
C SER A 20 -3.81 7.25 -15.43
N GLU A 21 -3.86 8.23 -14.51
CA GLU A 21 -3.50 9.63 -14.79
C GLU A 21 -1.98 9.84 -14.88
N ILE A 22 -1.18 8.86 -14.46
CA ILE A 22 0.28 8.85 -14.52
C ILE A 22 0.71 8.31 -15.90
N PRO A 23 1.80 8.81 -16.52
CA PRO A 23 2.33 8.22 -17.75
C PRO A 23 2.62 6.72 -17.59
N GLU A 24 2.24 5.92 -18.59
CA GLU A 24 2.31 4.44 -18.62
C GLU A 24 3.68 3.90 -18.16
N ASP A 25 4.76 4.56 -18.57
CA ASP A 25 6.15 4.23 -18.22
C ASP A 25 6.42 4.29 -16.70
N LYS A 26 5.65 5.10 -15.96
CA LYS A 26 5.71 5.27 -14.51
C LYS A 26 4.55 4.61 -13.78
N GLN A 27 3.48 4.21 -14.47
CA GLN A 27 2.37 3.49 -13.86
C GLN A 27 2.84 2.17 -13.24
N HIS A 28 3.72 1.46 -13.94
CA HIS A 28 4.30 0.21 -13.45
C HIS A 28 5.17 0.45 -12.20
N GLU A 29 6.01 1.47 -12.21
CA GLU A 29 6.86 1.83 -11.06
C GLU A 29 6.02 2.24 -9.84
N VAL A 30 4.95 3.01 -10.05
CA VAL A 30 4.07 3.45 -8.97
C VAL A 30 3.25 2.29 -8.41
N ALA A 31 2.72 1.41 -9.28
CA ALA A 31 2.02 0.20 -8.85
C ALA A 31 2.94 -0.72 -8.03
N GLU A 32 4.18 -0.93 -8.47
CA GLU A 32 5.17 -1.73 -7.74
C GLU A 32 5.47 -1.14 -6.36
N GLN A 33 5.63 0.18 -6.27
CA GLN A 33 5.89 0.85 -4.99
C GLN A 33 4.70 0.78 -4.03
N ILE A 34 3.47 0.88 -4.53
CA ILE A 34 2.26 0.71 -3.72
C ILE A 34 2.17 -0.71 -3.20
N GLU A 35 2.39 -1.72 -4.06
CA GLU A 35 2.36 -3.13 -3.65
C GLU A 35 3.41 -3.43 -2.57
N ARG A 36 4.66 -2.97 -2.77
CA ARG A 36 5.72 -3.12 -1.77
C ARG A 36 5.37 -2.42 -0.45
N LEU A 37 4.74 -1.25 -0.50
CA LEU A 37 4.33 -0.53 0.69
C LEU A 37 3.20 -1.26 1.43
N GLN A 38 2.21 -1.79 0.71
CA GLN A 38 1.15 -2.62 1.28
C GLN A 38 1.70 -3.89 1.91
N ASP A 39 2.63 -4.58 1.26
CA ASP A 39 3.26 -5.79 1.80
C ASP A 39 4.02 -5.50 3.09
N ASN A 40 4.82 -4.42 3.10
CA ASN A 40 5.53 -3.99 4.31
C ASN A 40 4.58 -3.61 5.45
N LEU A 41 3.46 -2.94 5.16
CA LEU A 41 2.45 -2.58 6.16
C LEU A 41 1.73 -3.82 6.71
N LYS A 42 1.43 -4.81 5.86
CA LYS A 42 0.87 -6.11 6.27
C LYS A 42 1.84 -6.85 7.19
N GLN A 43 3.10 -6.98 6.79
CA GLN A 43 4.14 -7.59 7.62
C GLN A 43 4.33 -6.89 8.97
N LEU A 44 4.29 -5.55 8.99
CA LEU A 44 4.40 -4.78 10.23
C LEU A 44 3.19 -4.95 11.15
N ASN A 45 1.99 -5.14 10.58
CA ASN A 45 0.79 -5.45 11.34
C ASN A 45 0.86 -6.87 11.92
N GLU A 46 1.26 -7.87 11.11
CA GLU A 46 1.38 -9.27 11.54
C GLU A 46 2.51 -9.49 12.56
N ARG A 47 3.67 -8.86 12.40
CA ARG A 47 4.79 -8.94 13.36
C ARG A 47 4.45 -8.38 14.73
N LYS A 48 3.46 -7.49 14.84
CA LYS A 48 3.01 -6.94 16.13
C LYS A 48 1.95 -7.80 16.82
N GLU A 49 1.31 -8.75 16.13
CA GLU A 49 0.38 -9.71 16.75
C GLU A 49 1.11 -10.87 17.45
N TYR A 50 2.38 -11.13 17.11
CA TYR A 50 3.20 -12.18 17.75
C TYR A 50 3.95 -11.73 19.02
N HIS A 51 3.85 -10.45 19.40
CA HIS A 51 4.51 -9.89 20.60
C HIS A 51 3.53 -9.22 21.58
N GLY A 52 2.22 -9.48 21.44
CA GLY A 52 1.17 -9.06 22.39
C GLY A 52 0.79 -10.17 23.36
#